data_AF-A0A9X8YNH5-F1
#
_entry.id   AF-A0A9X8YNH5-F1
#
_cell.length_a   1.000
_cell.length_b   1.000
_cell.length_c   1.000
_cell.angle_alpha   90.00
_cell.angle_beta   90.00
_cell.angle_gamma   90.00
#
_symmetry.space_group_name_H-M   'P 1'
#
loop_
_entity.id
_entity.type
_entity.pdbx_description
1 polymer ?
#
loop_
_entity_poly.entity_id
_entity_poly.type
_entity_poly.pdbx_seq_one_letter_code
_entity_poly.pdbx_strand_id
1 'polypeptide(L)'
;EEHVARAAQIDRALKAGGRFRMGPLELTDFIGQDINYQVSRQIWQDMQYDPRYTPGHLQRSLVDAGLLGKKNGRSYFAAEETAPPVTAASNADVETLRVYGEHPFFTLLQQRAALQWPQLRVEQRPALPGLGS
;
A
#
# COMPACT_ATOMS: atom_id res chain seq x y z
N GLU A 1 -2.18 3.43 7.70
CA GLU A 1 -2.66 4.74 8.21
C GLU A 1 -4.11 4.97 7.81
N GLU A 2 -4.43 4.93 6.53
CA GLU A 2 -5.80 5.22 6.04
C GLU A 2 -6.72 4.00 5.93
N HIS A 3 -6.26 2.80 6.33
CA HIS A 3 -7.05 1.57 6.35
C HIS A 3 -7.69 1.17 4.99
N VAL A 4 -7.10 1.63 3.88
CA VAL A 4 -7.54 1.35 2.50
C VAL A 4 -7.49 -0.13 2.11
N ALA A 5 -6.56 -0.88 2.71
CA ALA A 5 -6.35 -2.30 2.47
C ALA A 5 -5.54 -2.89 3.62
N ARG A 6 -5.58 -4.23 3.75
CA ARG A 6 -4.66 -4.97 4.63
C ARG A 6 -3.25 -4.93 4.09
N ALA A 7 -2.24 -5.05 4.96
CA ALA A 7 -0.85 -4.96 4.53
C ALA A 7 -0.49 -6.09 3.54
N ALA A 8 -0.92 -7.32 3.83
CA ALA A 8 -0.78 -8.45 2.91
C ALA A 8 -1.41 -8.22 1.52
N GLN A 9 -2.50 -7.43 1.43
CA GLN A 9 -3.12 -7.09 0.14
C GLN A 9 -2.27 -6.11 -0.66
N ILE A 10 -1.73 -5.08 -0.01
CA ILE A 10 -0.82 -4.09 -0.61
C ILE A 10 0.42 -4.79 -1.16
N ASP A 11 1.05 -5.63 -0.35
CA ASP A 11 2.26 -6.36 -0.74
C ASP A 11 2.01 -7.31 -1.92
N ARG A 12 0.87 -7.99 -1.93
CA ARG A 12 0.49 -8.86 -3.04
C ARG A 12 0.27 -8.07 -4.33
N ALA A 13 -0.45 -6.95 -4.25
CA ALA A 13 -0.74 -6.12 -5.41
C ALA A 13 0.56 -5.62 -6.07
N LEU A 14 1.52 -5.17 -5.26
CA LEU A 14 2.81 -4.68 -5.77
C LEU A 14 3.73 -5.80 -6.25
N LYS A 15 3.71 -6.98 -5.62
CA LYS A 15 4.42 -8.16 -6.15
C LYS A 15 3.87 -8.58 -7.52
N ALA A 16 2.54 -8.66 -7.66
CA ALA A 16 1.90 -9.12 -8.89
C ALA A 16 1.96 -8.07 -10.03
N GLY A 17 1.61 -6.82 -9.74
CA GLY A 17 1.56 -5.75 -10.74
C GLY A 17 2.91 -5.11 -11.02
N GLY A 18 3.72 -4.89 -9.98
CA GLY A 18 5.04 -4.26 -10.07
C GLY A 18 6.19 -5.23 -10.32
N ARG A 19 5.94 -6.55 -10.33
CA ARG A 19 6.95 -7.61 -10.51
C ARG A 19 8.09 -7.56 -9.47
N PHE A 20 7.83 -7.01 -8.30
CA PHE A 20 8.77 -7.03 -7.19
C PHE A 20 8.86 -8.44 -6.58
N ARG A 21 10.06 -8.85 -6.16
CA ARG A 21 10.28 -10.14 -5.47
C ARG A 21 9.63 -10.18 -4.08
N MET A 22 9.49 -9.03 -3.44
CA MET A 22 8.99 -8.85 -2.08
C MET A 22 8.06 -7.62 -2.07
N GLY A 23 6.99 -7.66 -1.27
CA GLY A 23 6.13 -6.49 -1.10
C GLY A 23 6.84 -5.41 -0.29
N PRO A 24 6.50 -4.11 -0.43
CA PRO A 24 7.19 -3.05 0.30
C PRO A 24 7.06 -3.18 1.83
N LEU A 25 5.91 -3.61 2.35
CA LEU A 25 5.69 -3.70 3.80
C LEU A 25 6.47 -4.89 4.37
N GLU A 26 6.40 -6.05 3.70
CA GLU A 26 7.27 -7.20 3.93
C GLU A 26 8.77 -6.83 3.87
N LEU A 27 9.16 -6.00 2.91
CA LEU A 27 10.54 -5.55 2.75
C LEU A 27 10.99 -4.64 3.89
N THR A 28 10.14 -3.70 4.33
CA THR A 28 10.47 -2.84 5.49
C THR A 28 10.61 -3.64 6.78
N ASP A 29 9.79 -4.69 6.96
CA ASP A 29 9.87 -5.59 8.11
C ASP A 29 11.10 -6.48 8.07
N PHE A 30 11.53 -6.88 6.87
CA PHE A 30 12.76 -7.64 6.66
C PHE A 30 14.02 -6.81 6.96
N ILE A 31 14.10 -5.59 6.41
CA ILE A 31 15.22 -4.67 6.63
C ILE A 31 15.25 -4.17 8.09
N GLY A 32 14.09 -3.85 8.64
CA GLY A 32 13.89 -3.28 9.96
C GLY A 32 13.19 -1.93 9.90
N GLN A 33 12.18 -1.73 10.76
CA GLN A 33 11.40 -0.49 10.79
C GLN A 33 12.21 0.71 11.27
N ASP A 34 13.17 0.48 12.17
CA ASP A 34 14.13 1.48 12.67
C ASP A 34 14.99 2.06 11.56
N ILE A 35 15.61 1.17 10.77
CA ILE A 35 16.49 1.56 9.66
C ILE A 35 15.70 2.30 8.58
N ASN A 36 14.53 1.78 8.19
CA ASN A 36 13.70 2.43 7.19
C ASN A 36 13.24 3.83 7.66
N TYR A 37 12.78 3.94 8.91
CA TYR A 37 12.34 5.21 9.47
C TYR A 37 13.48 6.24 9.55
N GLN A 38 14.68 5.81 9.95
CA GLN A 38 15.85 6.69 10.00
C GLN A 38 16.23 7.22 8.61
N VAL A 39 16.20 6.37 7.58
CA VAL A 39 16.48 6.79 6.20
C VAL A 39 15.43 7.78 5.71
N SER A 40 14.14 7.52 5.94
CA SER A 40 13.07 8.45 5.57
C SER A 40 13.23 9.80 6.28
N ARG A 41 13.60 9.79 7.57
CA ARG A 41 13.90 11.00 8.34
C ARG A 41 15.06 11.80 7.76
N GLN A 42 16.12 11.11 7.34
CA GLN A 42 17.27 11.77 6.72
C GLN A 42 16.89 12.43 5.39
N ILE A 43 16.17 11.72 4.51
CA ILE A 43 15.69 12.27 3.24
C ILE A 43 14.81 13.50 3.49
N TRP A 44 13.91 13.44 4.46
CA TRP A 44 13.05 14.57 4.81
C TRP A 44 13.86 15.80 5.27
N GLN A 45 14.90 15.59 6.09
CA GLN A 45 15.80 16.65 6.54
C GLN A 45 16.62 17.24 5.38
N ASP A 46 17.17 16.39 4.51
CA ASP A 46 17.97 16.80 3.36
C ASP A 46 17.13 17.61 2.35
N MET A 47 15.83 17.31 2.26
CA MET A 47 14.85 18.02 1.44
C MET A 47 14.22 19.22 2.17
N GLN A 48 14.88 19.74 3.21
CA GLN A 48 14.45 20.93 3.96
C GLN A 48 13.02 20.80 4.53
N TYR A 49 12.66 19.60 4.95
CA TYR A 49 11.35 19.26 5.50
C TYR A 49 10.17 19.41 4.52
N ASP A 50 10.39 19.27 3.21
CA ASP A 50 9.30 19.25 2.24
C ASP A 50 8.24 18.17 2.62
N PRO A 51 6.95 18.53 2.73
CA PRO A 51 5.88 17.63 3.14
C PRO A 51 5.76 16.34 2.33
N ARG A 52 6.23 16.32 1.08
CA ARG A 52 6.19 15.12 0.22
C ARG A 52 7.07 13.98 0.72
N TYR A 53 8.08 14.30 1.53
CA TYR A 53 9.00 13.33 2.12
C TYR A 53 8.72 13.08 3.61
N THR A 54 7.59 13.56 4.14
CA THR A 54 7.22 13.36 5.54
C THR A 54 7.23 11.88 5.89
N PRO A 55 8.02 11.45 6.89
CA PRO A 55 8.03 10.05 7.33
C PRO A 55 6.66 9.65 7.90
N GLY A 56 6.24 8.41 7.63
CA GLY A 56 4.95 7.90 8.10
C GLY A 56 4.80 7.89 9.62
N HIS A 57 3.63 8.32 10.11
CA HIS A 57 3.29 8.36 11.52
C HIS A 57 3.20 6.96 12.13
N LEU A 58 2.56 6.03 11.43
CA LEU A 58 2.46 4.63 11.82
C LEU A 58 3.86 4.02 11.95
N GLN A 59 4.74 4.28 10.98
CA GLN A 59 6.10 3.74 11.01
C GLN A 59 6.87 4.21 12.25
N ARG A 60 6.73 5.50 12.62
CA ARG A 60 7.28 6.01 13.88
C ARG A 60 6.72 5.25 15.09
N SER A 61 5.40 5.08 15.17
CA SER A 61 4.78 4.35 16.28
C SER A 61 5.25 2.89 16.38
N LEU A 62 5.54 2.24 15.26
CA LEU A 62 6.11 0.88 15.26
C LEU A 62 7.53 0.85 15.85
N VAL A 63 8.36 1.83 15.49
CA VAL A 63 9.71 1.97 16.05
C VAL A 63 9.63 2.24 17.55
N ASP A 64 8.79 3.19 17.97
CA ASP A 64 8.61 3.55 19.38
C ASP A 64 8.08 2.35 20.22
N ALA A 65 7.28 1.46 19.63
CA ALA A 65 6.78 0.25 20.26
C ALA A 65 7.78 -0.94 20.27
N GLY A 66 8.95 -0.77 19.64
CA GLY A 66 9.95 -1.83 19.46
C GLY A 66 9.50 -2.95 18.51
N LEU A 67 8.54 -2.68 17.61
CA LEU A 67 8.11 -3.58 16.54
C LEU A 67 9.04 -3.41 15.34
N LEU A 68 10.29 -3.81 15.52
CA LEU A 68 11.37 -3.50 14.60
C LEU A 68 11.46 -4.47 13.41
N GLY A 69 10.61 -5.49 13.36
CA GLY A 69 10.50 -6.45 12.25
C GLY A 69 11.00 -7.86 12.56
N LYS A 70 10.88 -8.75 11.58
CA LYS A 70 11.16 -10.20 11.69
C LYS A 70 12.55 -10.51 12.28
N LYS A 71 13.60 -9.79 11.87
CA LYS A 71 14.98 -10.00 12.37
C LYS A 71 15.12 -9.79 13.89
N ASN A 72 14.25 -8.96 14.46
CA ASN A 72 14.26 -8.58 15.87
C ASN A 72 13.19 -9.34 16.68
N GLY A 73 12.59 -10.38 16.11
CA GLY A 73 11.59 -11.24 16.77
C GLY A 73 10.23 -10.59 17.02
N ARG A 74 10.04 -9.33 16.62
CA ARG A 74 8.81 -8.56 16.83
C ARG A 74 8.40 -7.87 15.54
N SER A 75 7.60 -8.57 14.75
CA SER A 75 7.02 -8.04 13.51
C SER A 75 5.63 -7.47 13.77
N TYR A 76 5.33 -6.31 13.18
CA TYR A 76 3.98 -5.76 13.16
C TYR A 76 3.01 -6.69 12.41
N PHE A 77 3.52 -7.44 11.43
CA PHE A 77 2.72 -8.32 10.57
C PHE A 77 2.52 -9.74 11.14
N ALA A 78 3.04 -10.04 12.34
CA ALA A 78 2.96 -11.38 12.94
C ALA A 78 1.51 -11.87 13.14
N ALA A 79 0.58 -10.97 13.43
CA ALA A 79 -0.85 -11.30 13.56
C ALA A 79 -1.58 -11.41 12.21
N GLU A 80 -1.08 -10.76 11.15
CA GLU A 80 -1.61 -10.97 9.79
C GLU A 80 -1.13 -12.30 9.19
N GLU A 81 0.04 -12.80 9.59
CA GLU A 81 0.61 -14.07 9.09
C GLU A 81 -0.21 -15.29 9.57
N THR A 82 -0.91 -15.17 10.70
CA THR A 82 -1.83 -16.20 11.23
C THR A 82 -3.28 -16.00 10.78
N ALA A 83 -3.60 -14.88 10.12
CA ALA A 83 -4.91 -14.69 9.52
C ALA A 83 -5.09 -15.69 8.36
N PRO A 84 -6.31 -16.20 8.12
CA PRO A 84 -6.56 -17.04 6.95
C PRO A 84 -6.02 -16.32 5.71
N PRO A 85 -5.29 -17.04 4.83
CA PRO A 85 -4.64 -16.43 3.68
C PRO A 85 -5.70 -15.59 2.99
N VAL A 86 -5.45 -14.28 2.83
CA VAL A 86 -6.39 -13.38 2.15
C VAL A 86 -6.69 -14.08 0.84
N THR A 87 -7.90 -14.65 0.72
CA THR A 87 -8.24 -15.55 -0.38
C THR A 87 -7.85 -14.78 -1.62
N ALA A 88 -6.97 -15.36 -2.45
CA ALA A 88 -6.69 -14.77 -3.74
C ALA A 88 -8.07 -14.48 -4.32
N ALA A 89 -8.35 -13.21 -4.65
CA ALA A 89 -9.50 -12.95 -5.49
C ALA A 89 -9.28 -13.91 -6.65
N SER A 90 -10.16 -14.91 -6.73
CA SER A 90 -10.15 -15.81 -7.87
C SER A 90 -10.07 -14.89 -9.09
N ASN A 91 -9.29 -15.27 -10.09
CA ASN A 91 -9.36 -14.60 -11.39
C ASN A 91 -10.77 -14.67 -12.01
N ALA A 92 -11.79 -15.15 -11.28
CA ALA A 92 -13.19 -14.80 -11.45
C ALA A 92 -13.32 -13.31 -11.74
N ASP A 93 -13.34 -13.03 -13.04
CA ASP A 93 -13.95 -11.92 -13.72
C ASP A 93 -14.11 -10.70 -12.82
N VAL A 94 -13.00 -9.97 -12.63
CA VAL A 94 -13.10 -8.62 -12.07
C VAL A 94 -13.90 -7.80 -13.09
N GLU A 95 -15.20 -7.72 -12.88
CA GLU A 95 -16.12 -7.03 -13.77
C GLU A 95 -16.11 -5.52 -13.57
N THR A 96 -15.63 -5.03 -12.42
CA THR A 96 -15.75 -3.62 -12.06
C THR A 96 -14.56 -3.09 -11.25
N LEU A 97 -13.92 -2.06 -11.77
CA LEU A 97 -12.94 -1.21 -11.09
C LEU A 97 -13.63 0.09 -10.66
N ARG A 98 -13.63 0.37 -9.35
CA ARG A 98 -14.20 1.61 -8.79
C ARG A 98 -13.09 2.60 -8.45
N VAL A 99 -13.18 3.80 -9.01
CA VAL A 99 -12.31 4.94 -8.71
C VAL A 99 -13.09 5.89 -7.81
N TYR A 100 -12.62 6.13 -6.60
CA TYR A 100 -13.27 7.05 -5.66
C TYR A 100 -12.66 8.44 -5.78
N GLY A 101 -13.51 9.48 -5.83
CA GLY A 101 -13.09 10.87 -5.98
C GLY A 101 -12.92 11.32 -7.44
N GLU A 102 -12.68 12.62 -7.63
CA GLU A 102 -12.34 13.17 -8.95
C GLU A 102 -10.88 12.89 -9.28
N HIS A 103 -10.63 12.24 -10.42
CA HIS A 103 -9.28 11.85 -10.82
C HIS A 103 -8.98 12.28 -12.26
N PRO A 104 -7.91 13.06 -12.51
CA PRO A 104 -7.61 13.59 -13.85
C PRO A 104 -7.34 12.51 -14.90
N PHE A 105 -6.96 11.31 -14.45
CA PHE A 105 -6.72 10.17 -15.32
C PHE A 105 -7.92 9.23 -15.46
N PHE A 106 -9.09 9.55 -14.91
CA PHE A 106 -10.25 8.66 -14.95
C PHE A 106 -10.63 8.26 -16.39
N THR A 107 -10.73 9.24 -17.29
CA THR A 107 -11.05 8.99 -18.70
C THR A 107 -9.98 8.13 -19.38
N LEU A 108 -8.70 8.41 -19.12
CA LEU A 108 -7.58 7.64 -19.69
C LEU A 108 -7.60 6.20 -19.19
N LEU A 109 -7.85 6.01 -17.89
CA LEU A 109 -7.98 4.69 -17.26
C LEU A 109 -9.14 3.91 -17.87
N GLN A 110 -10.29 4.55 -18.06
CA GLN A 110 -11.46 3.94 -18.70
C GLN A 110 -11.16 3.52 -20.14
N GLN A 111 -10.52 4.39 -20.93
CA GLN A 111 -10.12 4.06 -22.31
C GLN A 111 -9.11 2.91 -22.36
N ARG A 112 -8.09 2.93 -21.50
CA ARG A 112 -7.06 1.88 -21.46
C ARG A 112 -7.64 0.54 -21.03
N ALA A 113 -8.54 0.55 -20.04
CA ALA A 113 -9.26 -0.62 -19.59
C ALA A 113 -10.12 -1.21 -20.72
N ALA A 114 -10.87 -0.40 -21.46
CA ALA A 114 -11.71 -0.88 -22.57
C ALA A 114 -10.89 -1.59 -23.67
N LEU A 115 -9.65 -1.15 -23.92
CA LEU A 115 -8.76 -1.77 -24.91
C LEU A 115 -8.13 -3.08 -24.43
N GLN A 116 -7.75 -3.14 -23.15
CA GLN A 116 -6.94 -4.24 -22.61
C GLN A 116 -7.77 -5.30 -21.87
N TRP A 117 -8.93 -4.91 -21.34
CA TRP A 117 -9.88 -5.73 -20.60
C TRP A 117 -11.33 -5.32 -20.94
N PRO A 118 -11.88 -5.73 -22.09
CA PRO A 118 -13.21 -5.31 -22.56
C PRO A 118 -14.37 -5.61 -21.60
N GLN A 119 -14.21 -6.63 -20.75
CA GLN A 119 -15.17 -7.04 -19.73
C GLN A 119 -15.10 -6.20 -18.43
N LEU A 120 -14.05 -5.38 -18.25
CA LEU A 120 -13.84 -4.59 -17.05
C LEU A 120 -14.56 -3.23 -17.16
N ARG A 121 -15.57 -3.02 -16.32
CA ARG A 121 -16.23 -1.71 -16.17
C ARG A 121 -15.43 -0.82 -15.24
N VAL A 122 -15.11 0.41 -15.68
CA VAL A 122 -14.46 1.42 -14.81
C VAL A 122 -15.50 2.45 -14.40
N GLU A 123 -15.84 2.49 -13.12
CA GLU A 123 -16.85 3.38 -12.53
C GLU A 123 -16.19 4.43 -11.62
N GLN A 124 -16.65 5.68 -11.70
CA GLN A 124 -16.31 6.71 -10.73
C GLN A 124 -17.34 6.74 -9.61
N ARG A 125 -16.89 6.86 -8.37
CA ARG A 125 -17.71 6.97 -7.17
C ARG A 125 -17.35 8.25 -6.40
N PRO A 126 -18.29 8.83 -5.62
CA PRO A 126 -17.98 9.94 -4.73
C PRO A 126 -16.81 9.59 -3.79
N ALA A 127 -16.02 10.57 -3.38
CA ALA A 127 -14.93 10.34 -2.42
C ALA A 127 -15.45 9.63 -1.16
N LEU A 128 -14.67 8.66 -0.66
CA LEU A 128 -15.02 7.98 0.58
C LEU A 128 -14.78 8.94 1.76
N PRO A 129 -15.70 9.00 2.75
CA PRO A 129 -15.46 9.79 3.94
C PRO A 129 -14.18 9.32 4.65
N GLY A 130 -13.22 10.22 4.84
CA GLY A 130 -11.97 9.93 5.56
C GLY A 130 -10.79 9.46 4.70
N LEU A 131 -10.96 9.38 3.38
CA LEU A 131 -9.86 9.26 2.41
C LEU A 131 -9.73 10.60 1.70
N GLY A 132 -8.54 11.21 1.79
CA GLY A 132 -8.29 12.61 1.41
C GLY A 132 -8.84 13.00 0.02
N SER A 133 -9.18 14.29 -0.09
CA SER A 133 -9.66 14.97 -1.30
C SER A 133 -8.68 14.92 -2.46
#